data_AF-A0A957YHV2-F1
#
_entry.id   AF-A0A957YHV2-F1
#
_cell.length_a   1.000
_cell.length_b   1.000
_cell.length_c   1.000
_cell.angle_alpha   90.00
_cell.angle_beta   90.00
_cell.angle_gamma   90.00
#
_symmetry.space_group_name_H-M   'P 1'
#
loop_
_entity.id
_entity.type
_entity.pdbx_description
1 polymer ?
#
loop_
_entity_poly.entity_id
_entity_poly.type
_entity_poly.pdbx_seq_one_letter_code
_entity_poly.pdbx_strand_id
1 'polypeptide(L)'
;LSHFFANAIYMPLFGLLAADLIYSKNRKHVLRVIGAVLITGGIAFATILLLGWGGPMLKTSKGFAETILEPERFTLDAEEKPNQGTGPEISWNYFRFKVLKPMVVRHSDVALWIFNGLAFVGFAFLLSQKRYRLAWFLSIWLTVPSLVILAFLLHQGTFFSVRYILSTLPAYLALVAAGVVGLVVWANRFGNRQMVTVLSVVLVCFIAFNFIYGVTLIYDNKVKEDWRLVGDFLRKNAKPEDTVIVINGEETLNWYYPPATAKPDSYDKLAAVQKALAQSDRSWVVYSIFSPYLPEGRQIKVWLSEQGAIRLVLHHDIAVYYYGRNADPLQLLAEIRNFALPVDHQLYASLARENRQNPAVARQYYLLAIENAPDDEVRTDYRVALEALQP
;
A
#
# COMPACT_ATOMS: atom_id res chain seq x y z
N LEU A 1 -3.37 -7.21 -9.96
CA LEU A 1 -2.03 -6.75 -10.40
C LEU A 1 -0.88 -7.42 -9.66
N SER A 2 -0.82 -7.42 -8.32
CA SER A 2 0.24 -8.13 -7.55
C SER A 2 0.38 -9.61 -7.91
N HIS A 3 -0.74 -10.31 -8.17
CA HIS A 3 -0.73 -11.71 -8.59
C HIS A 3 -0.11 -11.96 -9.98
N PHE A 4 -0.08 -10.96 -10.88
CA PHE A 4 0.55 -11.08 -12.20
C PHE A 4 2.06 -11.30 -12.07
N PHE A 5 2.69 -10.60 -11.13
CA PHE A 5 4.14 -10.54 -11.00
C PHE A 5 4.73 -11.65 -10.14
N ALA A 6 3.90 -12.34 -9.34
CA ALA A 6 4.32 -13.56 -8.67
C ALA A 6 4.78 -14.62 -9.68
N ASN A 7 4.19 -14.66 -10.88
CA ASN A 7 4.62 -15.57 -11.94
C ASN A 7 5.98 -15.18 -12.57
N ALA A 8 6.32 -13.88 -12.57
CA ALA A 8 7.61 -13.40 -13.05
C ALA A 8 8.78 -13.86 -12.17
N ILE A 9 8.53 -14.22 -10.90
CA ILE A 9 9.54 -14.84 -10.01
C ILE A 9 10.05 -16.16 -10.58
N TYR A 10 9.20 -16.93 -11.26
CA TYR A 10 9.57 -18.23 -11.76
C TYR A 10 10.37 -18.17 -13.06
N MET A 11 10.30 -17.08 -13.84
CA MET A 11 11.03 -16.96 -15.10
C MET A 11 12.56 -17.08 -14.94
N PRO A 12 13.22 -16.36 -14.01
CA PRO A 12 14.65 -16.54 -13.75
C PRO A 12 15.00 -17.96 -13.29
N LEU A 13 14.14 -18.59 -12.48
CA LEU A 13 14.34 -19.95 -11.99
C LEU A 13 14.33 -20.97 -13.15
N PHE A 14 13.32 -20.90 -14.02
CA PHE A 14 13.20 -21.80 -15.18
C PHE A 14 14.27 -21.54 -16.23
N GLY A 15 14.61 -20.28 -16.51
CA GLY A 15 15.68 -19.93 -17.45
C GLY A 15 17.03 -20.51 -17.02
N LEU A 16 17.34 -20.47 -15.73
CA LEU A 16 18.54 -21.12 -15.19
C LEU A 16 18.48 -22.64 -15.27
N LEU A 17 17.37 -23.27 -14.92
CA LEU A 17 17.24 -24.72 -15.00
C LEU A 17 17.43 -25.21 -16.43
N ALA A 18 16.92 -24.46 -17.42
CA ALA A 18 17.16 -24.71 -18.83
C ALA A 18 18.65 -24.55 -19.19
N ALA A 19 19.31 -23.49 -18.72
CA ALA A 19 20.74 -23.30 -18.95
C ALA A 19 21.59 -24.42 -18.31
N ASP A 20 21.32 -24.81 -17.07
CA ASP A 20 22.03 -25.91 -16.41
C ASP A 20 21.73 -27.26 -17.08
N LEU A 21 20.52 -27.47 -17.63
CA LEU A 21 20.22 -28.66 -18.43
C LEU A 21 21.11 -28.73 -19.69
N ILE A 22 21.30 -27.61 -20.37
CA ILE A 22 22.10 -27.53 -21.60
C ILE A 22 23.60 -27.74 -21.29
N TYR A 23 24.10 -27.14 -20.21
CA TYR A 23 25.55 -27.05 -19.95
C TYR A 23 26.10 -27.97 -18.86
N SER A 24 25.27 -28.77 -18.16
CA SER A 24 25.77 -29.65 -17.09
C SER A 24 26.36 -30.96 -17.62
N LYS A 25 27.57 -31.29 -17.15
CA LYS A 25 28.19 -32.61 -17.35
C LYS A 25 27.46 -33.73 -16.61
N ASN A 26 26.68 -33.42 -15.56
CA ASN A 26 25.96 -34.40 -14.74
C ASN A 26 24.44 -34.29 -14.95
N ARG A 27 23.98 -34.75 -16.12
CA ARG A 27 22.56 -34.72 -16.51
C ARG A 27 21.64 -35.38 -15.47
N LYS A 28 22.07 -36.46 -14.80
CA LYS A 28 21.25 -37.15 -13.78
C LYS A 28 20.98 -36.28 -12.56
N HIS A 29 21.92 -35.43 -12.16
CA HIS A 29 21.70 -34.49 -11.05
C HIS A 29 20.73 -33.38 -11.47
N VAL A 30 20.92 -32.82 -12.67
CA VAL A 30 20.04 -31.76 -13.18
C VAL A 30 18.60 -32.26 -13.37
N LEU A 31 18.41 -33.46 -13.90
CA LEU A 31 17.07 -34.07 -14.02
C LEU A 31 16.40 -34.26 -12.66
N ARG A 32 17.16 -34.60 -11.60
CA ARG A 32 16.63 -34.68 -10.24
C ARG A 32 16.21 -33.31 -9.70
N VAL A 33 17.03 -32.28 -9.94
CA VAL A 33 16.69 -30.90 -9.54
C VAL A 33 15.46 -30.40 -10.29
N ILE A 34 15.38 -30.63 -11.60
CA ILE A 34 14.20 -30.29 -12.41
C ILE A 34 12.98 -31.05 -11.93
N GLY A 35 13.09 -32.35 -11.68
CA GLY A 35 12.00 -33.15 -11.10
C GLY A 35 11.52 -32.57 -9.77
N ALA A 36 12.45 -32.21 -8.87
CA ALA A 36 12.11 -31.60 -7.60
C ALA A 36 11.41 -30.23 -7.76
N VAL A 37 11.89 -29.38 -8.67
CA VAL A 37 11.26 -28.08 -8.96
C VAL A 37 9.88 -28.25 -9.59
N LEU A 38 9.71 -29.18 -10.54
CA LEU A 38 8.42 -29.46 -11.17
C LEU A 38 7.42 -30.06 -10.18
N ILE A 39 7.87 -30.96 -9.30
CA ILE A 39 7.01 -31.51 -8.23
C ILE A 39 6.62 -30.41 -7.24
N THR A 40 7.59 -29.63 -6.74
CA THR A 40 7.32 -28.58 -5.76
C THR A 40 6.44 -27.48 -6.36
N GLY A 41 6.75 -27.03 -7.57
CA GLY A 41 5.95 -26.06 -8.32
C GLY A 41 4.58 -26.59 -8.68
N GLY A 42 4.47 -27.87 -9.06
CA GLY A 42 3.21 -28.55 -9.33
C GLY A 42 2.32 -28.65 -8.09
N ILE A 43 2.88 -29.01 -6.93
CA ILE A 43 2.17 -29.03 -5.64
C ILE A 43 1.70 -27.62 -5.26
N ALA A 44 2.57 -26.61 -5.39
CA ALA A 44 2.21 -25.22 -5.11
C ALA A 44 1.07 -24.74 -6.04
N PHE A 45 1.18 -25.02 -7.34
CA PHE A 45 0.15 -24.69 -8.32
C PHE A 45 -1.17 -25.41 -8.03
N ALA A 46 -1.14 -26.71 -7.77
CA ALA A 46 -2.34 -27.49 -7.40
C ALA A 46 -2.98 -26.96 -6.11
N THR A 47 -2.19 -26.58 -5.11
CA THR A 47 -2.69 -25.97 -3.87
C THR A 47 -3.41 -24.65 -4.16
N ILE A 48 -2.82 -23.80 -5.01
CA ILE A 48 -3.46 -22.54 -5.41
C ILE A 48 -4.78 -22.80 -6.15
N LEU A 49 -4.82 -23.78 -7.05
CA LEU A 49 -6.05 -24.18 -7.73
C LEU A 49 -7.12 -24.68 -6.74
N LEU A 50 -6.75 -25.53 -5.78
CA LEU A 50 -7.66 -26.08 -4.76
C LEU A 50 -8.23 -24.99 -3.84
N LEU A 51 -7.47 -23.92 -3.61
CA LEU A 51 -7.94 -22.74 -2.87
C LEU A 51 -8.89 -21.84 -3.70
N GLY A 52 -9.29 -22.25 -4.90
CA GLY A 52 -10.22 -21.51 -5.76
C GLY A 52 -9.59 -20.40 -6.59
N TRP A 53 -8.26 -20.27 -6.59
CA TRP A 53 -7.56 -19.18 -7.30
C TRP A 53 -7.29 -19.47 -8.78
N GLY A 54 -7.70 -20.63 -9.29
CA GLY A 54 -7.48 -21.02 -10.68
C GLY A 54 -8.12 -20.08 -11.70
N GLY A 55 -9.39 -19.71 -11.49
CA GLY A 55 -10.10 -18.75 -12.35
C GLY A 55 -9.41 -17.38 -12.41
N PRO A 56 -9.15 -16.74 -11.26
CA PRO A 56 -8.38 -15.50 -11.19
C PRO A 56 -7.01 -15.60 -11.85
N MET A 57 -6.24 -16.67 -11.62
CA MET A 57 -4.93 -16.86 -12.25
C MET A 57 -5.02 -16.99 -13.77
N LEU A 58 -5.95 -17.79 -14.30
CA LEU A 58 -6.11 -17.96 -15.75
C LEU A 58 -6.53 -16.66 -16.43
N LYS A 59 -7.51 -15.95 -15.86
CA LYS A 59 -7.95 -14.64 -16.37
C LYS A 59 -6.79 -13.63 -16.38
N THR A 60 -6.01 -13.62 -15.31
CA THR A 60 -4.81 -12.80 -15.13
C THR A 60 -3.75 -13.13 -16.19
N SER A 61 -3.35 -14.40 -16.30
CA SER A 61 -2.33 -14.85 -17.25
C SER A 61 -2.74 -14.62 -18.70
N LYS A 62 -4.02 -14.84 -19.03
CA LYS A 62 -4.57 -14.57 -20.37
C LYS A 62 -4.49 -13.07 -20.70
N GLY A 63 -4.96 -12.21 -19.79
CA GLY A 63 -4.87 -10.76 -19.98
C GLY A 63 -3.42 -10.28 -20.14
N PHE A 64 -2.48 -10.86 -19.39
CA PHE A 64 -1.05 -10.58 -19.54
C PHE A 64 -0.49 -11.02 -20.90
N ALA A 65 -0.85 -12.22 -21.36
CA ALA A 65 -0.41 -12.73 -22.65
C ALA A 65 -0.97 -11.89 -23.81
N GLU A 66 -2.27 -11.56 -23.77
CA GLU A 66 -2.91 -10.68 -24.76
C GLU A 66 -2.23 -9.31 -24.80
N THR A 67 -1.95 -8.74 -23.64
CA THR A 67 -1.21 -7.47 -23.48
C THR A 67 0.15 -7.52 -24.17
N ILE A 68 0.97 -8.56 -23.92
CA ILE A 68 2.30 -8.67 -24.52
C ILE A 68 2.23 -8.80 -26.06
N LEU A 69 1.15 -9.38 -26.58
CA LEU A 69 0.98 -9.63 -28.01
C LEU A 69 0.48 -8.42 -28.81
N GLU A 70 0.17 -7.28 -28.15
CA GLU A 70 -0.34 -6.05 -28.77
C GLU A 70 0.67 -4.88 -28.59
N PRO A 71 1.83 -4.90 -29.29
CA PRO A 71 2.89 -3.91 -29.12
C PRO A 71 2.46 -2.48 -29.50
N GLU A 72 1.46 -2.31 -30.35
CA GLU A 72 0.90 -1.02 -30.75
C GLU A 72 0.30 -0.24 -29.56
N ARG A 73 -0.10 -0.91 -28.48
CA ARG A 73 -0.66 -0.24 -27.29
C ARG A 73 0.35 0.55 -26.47
N PHE A 74 1.66 0.30 -26.65
CA PHE A 74 2.69 1.06 -25.95
C PHE A 74 2.67 2.55 -26.34
N THR A 75 2.26 2.86 -27.57
CA THR A 75 2.23 4.21 -28.14
C THR A 75 0.87 4.88 -28.13
N LEU A 76 -0.18 4.17 -27.70
CA LEU A 76 -1.52 4.76 -27.59
C LEU A 76 -1.53 5.90 -26.57
N ASP A 77 -2.41 6.87 -26.82
CA ASP A 77 -2.66 7.93 -25.85
C ASP A 77 -3.26 7.36 -24.56
N ALA A 78 -3.09 8.09 -23.46
CA ALA A 78 -3.53 7.63 -22.14
C ALA A 78 -5.01 7.20 -22.15
N GLU A 79 -5.87 7.93 -22.85
CA GLU A 79 -7.32 7.71 -22.96
C GLU A 79 -7.69 6.40 -23.67
N GLU A 80 -6.80 5.90 -24.54
CA GLU A 80 -6.99 4.70 -25.34
C GLU A 80 -6.42 3.44 -24.66
N LYS A 81 -5.65 3.60 -23.58
CA LYS A 81 -5.11 2.49 -22.80
C LYS A 81 -6.18 1.87 -21.90
N PRO A 82 -6.07 0.56 -21.56
CA PRO A 82 -7.09 -0.14 -20.77
C PRO A 82 -7.43 0.50 -19.42
N ASN A 83 -6.48 1.19 -18.78
CA ASN A 83 -6.68 1.86 -17.49
C ASN A 83 -6.70 3.39 -17.59
N GLN A 84 -6.83 3.93 -18.81
CA GLN A 84 -6.96 5.36 -19.08
C GLN A 84 -5.86 6.23 -18.44
N GLY A 85 -4.64 5.70 -18.33
CA GLY A 85 -3.52 6.35 -17.66
C GLY A 85 -2.27 6.36 -18.52
N THR A 86 -1.36 7.29 -18.24
CA THR A 86 -0.10 7.43 -18.97
C THR A 86 0.91 6.32 -18.63
N GLY A 87 0.66 5.56 -17.56
CA GLY A 87 1.65 4.65 -16.98
C GLY A 87 2.74 5.42 -16.21
N PRO A 88 3.81 4.75 -15.79
CA PRO A 88 4.92 5.41 -15.13
C PRO A 88 5.76 6.25 -16.11
N GLU A 89 6.01 7.51 -15.80
CA GLU A 89 6.97 8.33 -16.54
C GLU A 89 8.38 7.78 -16.30
N ILE A 90 9.00 7.17 -17.32
CA ILE A 90 10.36 6.63 -17.21
C ILE A 90 11.36 7.79 -17.20
N SER A 91 11.60 8.33 -16.01
CA SER A 91 12.66 9.28 -15.72
C SER A 91 13.66 8.70 -14.72
N TRP A 92 14.85 9.30 -14.65
CA TRP A 92 15.83 8.95 -13.61
C TRP A 92 15.24 9.15 -12.20
N ASN A 93 14.46 10.22 -11.99
CA ASN A 93 13.78 10.47 -10.73
C ASN A 93 12.78 9.37 -10.41
N TYR A 94 11.98 8.94 -11.39
CA TYR A 94 11.07 7.82 -11.21
C TYR A 94 11.83 6.54 -10.81
N PHE A 95 12.89 6.17 -11.55
CA PHE A 95 13.66 4.97 -11.23
C PHE A 95 14.29 5.04 -9.83
N ARG A 96 14.92 6.18 -9.50
CA ARG A 96 15.51 6.43 -8.19
C ARG A 96 14.47 6.33 -7.07
N PHE A 97 13.36 7.06 -7.16
CA PHE A 97 12.41 7.20 -6.05
C PHE A 97 11.35 6.09 -5.98
N LYS A 98 10.96 5.50 -7.10
CA LYS A 98 9.92 4.46 -7.17
C LYS A 98 10.48 3.05 -7.31
N VAL A 99 11.63 2.84 -7.94
CA VAL A 99 12.18 1.49 -8.15
C VAL A 99 13.29 1.19 -7.14
N LEU A 100 14.32 2.03 -7.04
CA LEU A 100 15.48 1.74 -6.20
C LEU A 100 15.25 2.09 -4.73
N LYS A 101 14.69 3.26 -4.44
CA LYS A 101 14.49 3.74 -3.05
C LYS A 101 13.67 2.77 -2.20
N PRO A 102 12.62 2.10 -2.71
CA PRO A 102 11.88 1.12 -1.92
C PRO A 102 12.63 -0.18 -1.63
N MET A 103 13.73 -0.46 -2.34
CA MET A 103 14.62 -1.59 -2.01
C MET A 103 15.42 -1.34 -0.73
N VAL A 104 15.39 -0.10 -0.22
CA VAL A 104 16.06 0.29 1.01
C VAL A 104 15.01 0.75 2.01
N VAL A 105 15.12 0.25 3.23
CA VAL A 105 14.09 0.43 4.27
C VAL A 105 14.01 1.89 4.75
N ARG A 106 15.12 2.63 4.68
CA ARG A 106 15.15 4.06 4.97
C ARG A 106 15.04 4.87 3.68
N HIS A 107 14.14 5.85 3.67
CA HIS A 107 14.01 6.85 2.60
C HIS A 107 15.17 7.87 2.54
N SER A 108 16.39 7.48 2.95
CA SER A 108 17.61 8.29 2.88
C SER A 108 18.37 7.98 1.59
N ASP A 109 18.81 9.03 0.89
CA ASP A 109 19.62 8.88 -0.31
C ASP A 109 20.98 8.23 -0.04
N VAL A 110 21.55 8.44 1.15
CA VAL A 110 22.82 7.81 1.55
C VAL A 110 22.67 6.30 1.66
N ALA A 111 21.61 5.83 2.33
CA ALA A 111 21.33 4.40 2.46
C ALA A 111 21.08 3.78 1.08
N LEU A 112 20.33 4.47 0.20
CA LEU A 112 20.12 4.06 -1.18
C LEU A 112 21.44 3.80 -1.91
N TRP A 113 22.38 4.74 -1.87
CA TRP A 113 23.67 4.62 -2.55
C TRP A 113 24.57 3.56 -1.95
N ILE A 114 24.60 3.43 -0.62
CA ILE A 114 25.39 2.40 0.06
C ILE A 114 24.91 1.01 -0.34
N PHE A 115 23.60 0.73 -0.30
CA PHE A 115 23.09 -0.59 -0.63
C PHE A 115 23.26 -0.93 -2.11
N ASN A 116 23.03 0.02 -3.03
CA ASN A 116 23.27 -0.23 -4.45
C ASN A 116 24.77 -0.39 -4.76
N GLY A 117 25.64 0.37 -4.08
CA GLY A 117 27.08 0.19 -4.15
C GLY A 117 27.52 -1.19 -3.68
N LEU A 118 26.97 -1.68 -2.55
CA LEU A 118 27.22 -3.04 -2.06
C LEU A 118 26.72 -4.10 -3.05
N ALA A 119 25.53 -3.95 -3.62
CA ALA A 119 25.03 -4.89 -4.61
C ALA A 119 25.96 -4.96 -5.84
N PHE A 120 26.47 -3.82 -6.32
CA PHE A 120 27.44 -3.77 -7.41
C PHE A 120 28.77 -4.42 -7.03
N VAL A 121 29.30 -4.13 -5.83
CA VAL A 121 30.50 -4.79 -5.31
C VAL A 121 30.29 -6.29 -5.19
N GLY A 122 29.11 -6.75 -4.79
CA GLY A 122 28.78 -8.17 -4.70
C GLY A 122 28.79 -8.85 -6.06
N PHE A 123 28.24 -8.21 -7.08
CA PHE A 123 28.35 -8.68 -8.46
C PHE A 123 29.82 -8.79 -8.90
N ALA A 124 30.60 -7.72 -8.75
CA ALA A 124 32.02 -7.70 -9.10
C ALA A 124 32.84 -8.75 -8.31
N PHE A 125 32.54 -8.93 -7.04
CA PHE A 125 33.16 -9.95 -6.19
C PHE A 125 32.87 -11.36 -6.73
N LEU A 126 31.61 -11.68 -7.04
CA LEU A 126 31.26 -12.98 -7.62
C LEU A 126 31.96 -13.23 -8.96
N LEU A 127 32.08 -12.21 -9.82
CA LEU A 127 32.86 -12.30 -11.06
C LEU A 127 34.35 -12.57 -10.79
N SER A 128 34.95 -11.87 -9.81
CA SER A 128 36.37 -12.06 -9.43
C SER A 128 36.65 -13.47 -8.89
N GLN A 129 35.66 -14.10 -8.27
CA GLN A 129 35.71 -15.48 -7.77
C GLN A 129 35.38 -16.51 -8.85
N LYS A 130 35.27 -16.09 -10.12
CA LYS A 130 34.87 -16.94 -11.27
C LYS A 130 33.50 -17.61 -11.09
N ARG A 131 32.63 -17.04 -10.23
CA ARG A 131 31.25 -17.50 -9.99
C ARG A 131 30.27 -16.84 -10.95
N TYR A 132 30.60 -16.81 -12.24
CA TYR A 132 29.86 -16.09 -13.29
C TYR A 132 28.38 -16.49 -13.34
N ARG A 133 28.07 -17.78 -13.20
CA ARG A 133 26.69 -18.29 -13.23
C ARG A 133 25.83 -17.68 -12.14
N LEU A 134 26.36 -17.63 -10.91
CA LEU A 134 25.64 -17.06 -9.77
C LEU A 134 25.49 -15.54 -9.91
N ALA A 135 26.54 -14.85 -10.36
CA ALA A 135 26.49 -13.40 -10.61
C ALA A 135 25.40 -13.07 -11.62
N TRP A 136 25.41 -13.73 -12.78
CA TRP A 136 24.40 -13.53 -13.83
C TRP A 136 23.01 -13.93 -13.39
N PHE A 137 22.86 -15.01 -12.63
CA PHE A 137 21.57 -15.41 -12.08
C PHE A 137 20.94 -14.31 -11.24
N LEU A 138 21.68 -13.79 -10.26
CA LEU A 138 21.19 -12.77 -9.36
C LEU A 138 20.90 -11.47 -10.12
N SER A 139 21.74 -11.10 -11.08
CA SER A 139 21.50 -9.94 -11.95
C SER A 139 20.24 -10.11 -12.80
N ILE A 140 20.04 -11.26 -13.44
CA ILE A 140 18.85 -11.55 -14.26
C ILE A 140 17.60 -11.57 -13.39
N TRP A 141 17.66 -12.19 -12.20
CA TRP A 141 16.55 -12.19 -11.25
C TRP A 141 16.24 -10.78 -10.74
N LEU A 142 17.25 -9.93 -10.57
CA LEU A 142 17.04 -8.54 -10.19
C LEU A 142 16.41 -7.70 -11.33
N THR A 143 16.93 -7.82 -12.55
CA THR A 143 16.59 -6.91 -13.65
C THR A 143 15.39 -7.36 -14.46
N VAL A 144 15.28 -8.64 -14.84
CA VAL A 144 14.25 -9.11 -15.77
C VAL A 144 12.83 -8.92 -15.21
N PRO A 145 12.49 -9.35 -13.98
CA PRO A 145 11.16 -9.09 -13.44
C PRO A 145 10.84 -7.59 -13.38
N SER A 146 11.81 -6.76 -12.96
CA SER A 146 11.65 -5.31 -12.89
C SER A 146 11.34 -4.70 -14.27
N LEU A 147 12.04 -5.11 -15.32
CA LEU A 147 11.82 -4.64 -16.70
C LEU A 147 10.47 -5.12 -17.25
N VAL A 148 10.11 -6.39 -17.02
CA VAL A 148 8.81 -6.94 -17.44
C VAL A 148 7.66 -6.23 -16.75
N ILE A 149 7.79 -5.93 -15.46
CA ILE A 149 6.83 -5.12 -14.71
C ILE A 149 6.69 -3.74 -15.33
N LEU A 150 7.80 -3.02 -15.55
CA LEU A 150 7.75 -1.67 -16.09
C LEU A 150 7.13 -1.64 -17.50
N ALA A 151 7.50 -2.59 -18.36
CA ALA A 151 6.91 -2.73 -19.69
C ALA A 151 5.40 -2.98 -19.60
N PHE A 152 4.97 -3.90 -18.74
CA PHE A 152 3.55 -4.18 -18.53
C PHE A 152 2.79 -2.95 -18.04
N LEU A 153 3.34 -2.19 -17.09
CA LEU A 153 2.68 -1.01 -16.54
C LEU A 153 2.54 0.12 -17.55
N LEU A 154 3.57 0.33 -18.39
CA LEU A 154 3.54 1.30 -19.49
C LEU A 154 2.46 0.95 -20.52
N HIS A 155 2.39 -0.33 -20.90
CA HIS A 155 1.41 -0.83 -21.86
C HIS A 155 -0.02 -0.65 -21.34
N GLN A 156 -0.25 -1.01 -20.07
CA GLN A 156 -1.57 -0.95 -19.44
C GLN A 156 -1.99 0.46 -19.03
N GLY A 157 -1.07 1.43 -19.01
CA GLY A 157 -1.34 2.76 -18.49
C GLY A 157 -1.51 2.80 -16.97
N THR A 158 -1.03 1.79 -16.25
CA THR A 158 -1.25 1.66 -14.80
C THR A 158 -0.13 2.27 -13.97
N PHE A 159 -0.48 2.77 -12.79
CA PHE A 159 0.50 3.27 -11.82
C PHE A 159 1.38 2.15 -11.26
N PHE A 160 2.65 2.48 -11.06
CA PHE A 160 3.58 1.59 -10.38
C PHE A 160 3.33 1.56 -8.87
N SER A 161 3.29 0.34 -8.32
CA SER A 161 3.27 0.09 -6.89
C SER A 161 4.51 -0.70 -6.50
N VAL A 162 5.11 -0.34 -5.37
CA VAL A 162 6.32 -1.00 -4.81
C VAL A 162 6.15 -2.51 -4.71
N ARG A 163 4.94 -2.99 -4.44
CA ARG A 163 4.66 -4.41 -4.31
C ARG A 163 5.00 -5.23 -5.56
N TYR A 164 5.10 -4.59 -6.73
CA TYR A 164 5.43 -5.28 -7.96
C TYR A 164 6.89 -5.76 -7.97
N ILE A 165 7.81 -4.99 -7.39
CA ILE A 165 9.25 -5.32 -7.37
C ILE A 165 9.67 -6.17 -6.15
N LEU A 166 8.75 -6.53 -5.25
CA LEU A 166 9.04 -7.39 -4.10
C LEU A 166 9.73 -8.71 -4.49
N SER A 167 9.41 -9.23 -5.68
CA SER A 167 9.99 -10.45 -6.26
C SER A 167 11.50 -10.39 -6.47
N THR A 168 12.08 -9.20 -6.62
CA THR A 168 13.50 -9.02 -6.92
C THR A 168 14.34 -8.75 -5.66
N LEU A 169 13.68 -8.51 -4.53
CA LEU A 169 14.32 -8.24 -3.25
C LEU A 169 15.28 -9.36 -2.78
N PRO A 170 14.95 -10.67 -2.90
CA PRO A 170 15.90 -11.72 -2.49
C PRO A 170 17.22 -11.69 -3.26
N ALA A 171 17.15 -11.48 -4.59
CA ALA A 171 18.33 -11.38 -5.43
C ALA A 171 19.16 -10.13 -5.11
N TYR A 172 18.48 -9.00 -4.86
CA TYR A 172 19.11 -7.77 -4.40
C TYR A 172 19.86 -7.96 -3.09
N LEU A 173 19.22 -8.54 -2.07
CA LEU A 173 19.84 -8.77 -0.76
C LEU A 173 20.99 -9.78 -0.83
N ALA A 174 20.89 -10.81 -1.69
CA ALA A 174 21.99 -11.75 -1.92
C ALA A 174 23.21 -11.04 -2.54
N LEU A 175 23.01 -10.12 -3.49
CA LEU A 175 24.09 -9.30 -4.05
C LEU A 175 24.68 -8.36 -2.99
N VAL A 176 23.85 -7.70 -2.17
CA VAL A 176 24.32 -6.85 -1.07
C VAL A 176 25.17 -7.66 -0.09
N ALA A 177 24.71 -8.85 0.31
CA ALA A 177 25.46 -9.74 1.19
C ALA A 177 26.80 -10.19 0.57
N ALA A 178 26.80 -10.57 -0.71
CA ALA A 178 28.02 -10.87 -1.44
C ALA A 178 28.97 -9.65 -1.51
N GLY A 179 28.43 -8.43 -1.58
CA GLY A 179 29.19 -7.19 -1.56
C GLY A 179 29.87 -6.92 -0.23
N VAL A 180 29.14 -7.11 0.87
CA VAL A 180 29.71 -7.03 2.23
C VAL A 180 30.87 -8.00 2.35
N VAL A 181 30.66 -9.28 2.02
CA VAL A 181 31.72 -10.31 2.06
C VAL A 181 32.89 -9.94 1.14
N GLY A 182 32.62 -9.45 -0.06
CA GLY A 182 33.63 -9.05 -1.03
C GLY A 182 34.54 -7.93 -0.52
N LEU A 183 33.96 -6.91 0.11
CA LEU A 183 34.72 -5.84 0.76
C LEU A 183 35.63 -6.39 1.86
N VAL A 184 35.13 -7.28 2.72
CA VAL A 184 35.94 -7.90 3.79
C VAL A 184 37.12 -8.68 3.20
N VAL A 185 36.87 -9.51 2.19
CA VAL A 185 37.89 -10.35 1.55
C VAL A 185 38.94 -9.50 0.85
N TRP A 186 38.52 -8.47 0.09
CA TRP A 186 39.45 -7.58 -0.59
C TRP A 186 40.24 -6.72 0.40
N ALA A 187 39.61 -6.16 1.44
CA ALA A 187 40.30 -5.37 2.44
C ALA A 187 41.32 -6.21 3.24
N ASN A 188 41.02 -7.47 3.54
CA ASN A 188 41.97 -8.40 4.19
C ASN A 188 43.21 -8.70 3.33
N ARG A 189 43.16 -8.52 2.00
CA ARG A 189 44.35 -8.70 1.14
C ARG A 189 45.35 -7.56 1.24
N PHE A 190 44.89 -6.37 1.62
CA PHE A 190 45.69 -5.14 1.57
C PHE A 190 45.86 -4.45 2.93
N GLY A 191 45.11 -4.82 3.97
CA GLY A 191 45.01 -4.05 5.20
C GLY A 191 45.19 -4.83 6.51
N ASN A 192 45.26 -4.08 7.61
CA ASN A 192 45.26 -4.61 8.97
C ASN A 192 43.93 -5.33 9.26
N ARG A 193 44.00 -6.62 9.61
CA ARG A 193 42.84 -7.49 9.91
C ARG A 193 41.90 -6.90 10.96
N GLN A 194 42.42 -6.14 11.93
CA GLN A 194 41.60 -5.49 12.95
C GLN A 194 40.70 -4.40 12.34
N MET A 195 41.25 -3.54 11.47
CA MET A 195 40.50 -2.47 10.80
C MET A 195 39.38 -3.05 9.91
N VAL A 196 39.67 -4.15 9.20
CA VAL A 196 38.69 -4.85 8.37
C VAL A 196 37.53 -5.39 9.22
N THR A 197 37.85 -5.96 10.39
CA THR A 197 36.84 -6.48 11.31
C THR A 197 35.94 -5.35 11.83
N VAL A 198 36.52 -4.23 12.26
CA VAL A 198 35.77 -3.05 12.72
C VAL A 198 34.87 -2.51 11.61
N LEU A 199 35.39 -2.33 10.40
CA LEU A 199 34.62 -1.82 9.27
C LEU A 199 33.44 -2.75 8.91
N SER A 200 33.65 -4.06 9.00
CA SER A 200 32.61 -5.07 8.77
C SER A 200 31.49 -4.97 9.80
N VAL A 201 31.85 -4.86 11.09
CA VAL A 201 30.88 -4.69 12.18
C VAL A 201 30.10 -3.40 12.00
N VAL A 202 30.76 -2.28 11.72
CA VAL A 202 30.10 -0.98 11.47
C VAL A 202 29.12 -1.10 10.30
N LEU A 203 29.51 -1.75 9.21
CA LEU A 203 28.65 -1.92 8.04
C LEU A 203 27.42 -2.79 8.34
N VAL A 204 27.60 -3.90 9.05
CA VAL A 204 26.50 -4.78 9.48
C VAL A 204 25.56 -4.04 10.44
N CYS A 205 26.10 -3.33 11.43
CA CYS A 205 25.31 -2.51 12.36
C CYS A 205 24.53 -1.41 11.62
N PHE A 206 25.15 -0.75 10.63
CA PHE A 206 24.47 0.25 9.80
C PHE A 206 23.31 -0.36 9.00
N ILE A 207 23.51 -1.53 8.38
CA ILE A 207 22.47 -2.25 7.65
C ILE A 207 21.33 -2.62 8.61
N ALA A 208 21.65 -3.27 9.74
CA ALA A 208 20.66 -3.68 10.74
C ALA A 208 19.87 -2.49 11.29
N PHE A 209 20.55 -1.39 11.62
CA PHE A 209 19.91 -0.15 12.07
C PHE A 209 18.94 0.40 11.02
N ASN A 210 19.33 0.44 9.74
CA ASN A 210 18.44 0.91 8.68
C ASN A 210 17.19 0.04 8.53
N PHE A 211 17.32 -1.29 8.66
CA PHE A 211 16.18 -2.21 8.64
C PHE A 211 15.27 -2.00 9.85
N ILE A 212 15.81 -2.06 11.06
CA ILE A 212 15.05 -1.90 12.30
C ILE A 212 14.31 -0.55 12.28
N TYR A 213 15.04 0.52 12.00
CA TYR A 213 14.48 1.88 12.00
C TYR A 213 13.37 2.06 10.97
N GLY A 214 13.52 1.57 9.73
CA GLY A 214 12.45 1.75 8.76
C GLY A 214 11.27 0.80 8.99
N VAL A 215 11.48 -0.38 9.59
CA VAL A 215 10.36 -1.22 10.06
C VAL A 215 9.59 -0.49 11.15
N THR A 216 10.26 0.04 12.18
CA THR A 216 9.57 0.78 13.26
C THR A 216 8.89 2.04 12.73
N LEU A 217 9.55 2.81 11.87
CA LEU A 217 8.95 4.00 11.27
C LEU A 217 7.70 3.70 10.42
N ILE A 218 7.70 2.59 9.67
CA ILE A 218 6.59 2.24 8.77
C ILE A 218 5.44 1.58 9.53
N TYR A 219 5.74 0.72 10.51
CA TYR A 219 4.74 -0.11 11.17
C TYR A 219 4.30 0.41 12.54
N ASP A 220 5.19 1.01 13.32
CA ASP A 220 4.88 1.46 14.68
C ASP A 220 4.37 2.91 14.71
N ASN A 221 4.89 3.77 13.82
CA ASN A 221 4.52 5.19 13.79
C ASN A 221 3.35 5.53 12.85
N LYS A 222 2.87 4.57 12.05
CA LYS A 222 1.64 4.80 11.27
C LYS A 222 0.44 4.47 12.14
N VAL A 223 -0.27 5.51 12.54
CA VAL A 223 -1.60 5.37 13.11
C VAL A 223 -2.46 4.68 12.04
N LYS A 224 -2.80 3.40 12.28
CA LYS A 224 -3.61 2.62 11.36
C LYS A 224 -5.05 3.11 11.45
N GLU A 225 -5.74 3.13 10.31
CA GLU A 225 -7.18 3.33 10.26
C GLU A 225 -7.92 2.42 11.26
N ASP A 226 -8.60 3.02 12.24
CA ASP A 226 -9.38 2.26 13.22
C ASP A 226 -10.80 1.98 12.69
N TRP A 227 -10.90 1.06 11.75
CA TRP A 227 -12.17 0.59 11.20
C TRP A 227 -13.04 -0.13 12.25
N ARG A 228 -12.43 -0.64 13.32
CA ARG A 228 -13.16 -1.24 14.44
C ARG A 228 -13.97 -0.16 15.17
N LEU A 229 -13.37 0.98 15.46
CA LEU A 229 -14.05 2.13 16.06
C LEU A 229 -15.24 2.58 15.22
N VAL A 230 -15.07 2.65 13.89
CA VAL A 230 -16.15 3.01 12.95
C VAL A 230 -17.28 1.99 12.99
N GLY A 231 -16.96 0.69 12.95
CA GLY A 231 -17.96 -0.37 13.05
C GLY A 231 -18.69 -0.36 14.40
N ASP A 232 -17.97 -0.17 15.51
CA ASP A 232 -18.54 -0.04 16.86
C ASP A 232 -19.48 1.17 16.97
N PHE A 233 -19.08 2.31 16.38
CA PHE A 233 -19.89 3.50 16.31
C PHE A 233 -21.18 3.27 15.52
N LEU A 234 -21.09 2.66 14.32
CA LEU A 234 -22.26 2.37 13.50
C LEU A 234 -23.21 1.38 14.20
N ARG A 235 -22.70 0.31 14.83
CA ARG A 235 -23.54 -0.65 15.57
C ARG A 235 -24.39 -0.02 16.67
N LYS A 236 -23.86 1.01 17.32
CA LYS A 236 -24.54 1.66 18.44
C LYS A 236 -25.56 2.71 18.00
N ASN A 237 -25.41 3.27 16.80
CA ASN A 237 -26.11 4.50 16.40
C ASN A 237 -26.95 4.36 15.13
N ALA A 238 -26.56 3.45 14.22
CA ALA A 238 -27.32 3.14 13.02
C ALA A 238 -28.51 2.24 13.36
N LYS A 239 -29.66 2.51 12.75
CA LYS A 239 -30.87 1.70 12.84
C LYS A 239 -30.94 0.70 11.68
N PRO A 240 -31.71 -0.40 11.79
CA PRO A 240 -31.86 -1.38 10.72
C PRO A 240 -32.34 -0.81 9.38
N GLU A 241 -33.11 0.28 9.40
CA GLU A 241 -33.62 0.99 8.21
C GLU A 241 -32.65 2.04 7.63
N ASP A 242 -31.56 2.35 8.34
CA ASP A 242 -30.57 3.32 7.86
C ASP A 242 -29.74 2.72 6.72
N THR A 243 -29.43 3.53 5.70
CA THR A 243 -28.49 3.11 4.65
C THR A 243 -27.05 3.38 5.10
N VAL A 244 -26.19 2.37 5.10
CA VAL A 244 -24.74 2.53 5.31
C VAL A 244 -24.01 2.36 3.98
N ILE A 245 -23.24 3.39 3.61
CA ILE A 245 -22.47 3.48 2.37
C ILE A 245 -21.01 3.64 2.78
N VAL A 246 -20.11 2.85 2.17
CA VAL A 246 -18.67 3.05 2.33
C VAL A 246 -18.09 3.32 0.96
N ILE A 247 -17.20 4.30 0.87
CA ILE A 247 -16.54 4.66 -0.37
C ILE A 247 -15.13 4.07 -0.37
N ASN A 248 -14.85 3.07 -1.21
CA ASN A 248 -13.55 2.42 -1.34
C ASN A 248 -13.03 1.82 -0.01
N GLY A 249 -13.88 1.04 0.67
CA GLY A 249 -13.61 0.45 1.99
C GLY A 249 -14.63 -0.60 2.44
N GLU A 250 -15.52 -1.01 1.54
CA GLU A 250 -16.65 -1.91 1.76
C GLU A 250 -16.19 -3.24 2.36
N GLU A 251 -15.16 -3.85 1.78
CA GLU A 251 -14.61 -5.12 2.28
C GLU A 251 -14.11 -4.98 3.72
N THR A 252 -13.42 -3.87 4.03
CA THR A 252 -12.86 -3.63 5.36
C THR A 252 -13.96 -3.37 6.40
N LEU A 253 -14.94 -2.51 6.11
CA LEU A 253 -16.01 -2.24 7.06
C LEU A 253 -16.89 -3.47 7.31
N ASN A 254 -17.11 -4.31 6.29
CA ASN A 254 -17.92 -5.53 6.43
C ASN A 254 -17.38 -6.51 7.49
N TRP A 255 -16.09 -6.47 7.83
CA TRP A 255 -15.54 -7.22 8.96
C TRP A 255 -16.02 -6.73 10.33
N TYR A 256 -16.32 -5.44 10.45
CA TYR A 256 -16.67 -4.79 11.71
C TYR A 256 -18.17 -4.46 11.85
N TYR A 257 -18.91 -4.42 10.74
CA TYR A 257 -20.35 -4.12 10.71
C TYR A 257 -21.13 -4.99 9.69
N PRO A 258 -21.15 -6.34 9.76
CA PRO A 258 -21.78 -7.17 8.73
C PRO A 258 -23.33 -7.16 8.80
N PRO A 259 -24.05 -7.18 7.64
CA PRO A 259 -23.63 -6.80 6.30
C PRO A 259 -23.74 -5.27 6.13
N ALA A 260 -22.61 -4.57 6.05
CA ALA A 260 -22.58 -3.11 6.10
C ALA A 260 -22.96 -2.48 4.76
N THR A 261 -22.51 -3.08 3.66
CA THR A 261 -22.51 -2.43 2.35
C THR A 261 -22.86 -3.36 1.20
N ALA A 262 -23.21 -2.75 0.08
CA ALA A 262 -23.26 -3.40 -1.22
C ALA A 262 -21.88 -3.98 -1.62
N LYS A 263 -21.85 -4.71 -2.74
CA LYS A 263 -20.64 -5.31 -3.30
C LYS A 263 -19.52 -4.26 -3.47
N PRO A 264 -18.23 -4.65 -3.50
CA PRO A 264 -17.15 -3.72 -3.82
C PRO A 264 -17.46 -2.85 -5.04
N ASP A 265 -17.02 -1.58 -4.98
CA ASP A 265 -17.16 -0.56 -6.03
C ASP A 265 -18.61 -0.11 -6.30
N SER A 266 -19.58 -0.54 -5.49
CA SER A 266 -21.00 -0.17 -5.69
C SER A 266 -21.25 1.33 -5.55
N TYR A 267 -20.38 2.04 -4.84
CA TYR A 267 -20.56 3.45 -4.49
C TYR A 267 -19.42 4.35 -4.96
N ASP A 268 -18.63 3.90 -5.93
CA ASP A 268 -17.52 4.69 -6.48
C ASP A 268 -17.95 5.91 -7.30
N LYS A 269 -19.26 5.98 -7.61
CA LYS A 269 -19.88 7.05 -8.39
C LYS A 269 -20.90 7.81 -7.55
N LEU A 270 -20.88 9.13 -7.67
CA LEU A 270 -21.81 10.07 -7.04
C LEU A 270 -23.26 9.70 -7.34
N ALA A 271 -23.59 9.33 -8.58
CA ALA A 271 -24.96 8.94 -8.95
C ALA A 271 -25.45 7.69 -8.17
N ALA A 272 -24.56 6.74 -7.88
CA ALA A 272 -24.91 5.56 -7.09
C ALA A 272 -25.14 5.92 -5.62
N VAL A 273 -24.29 6.79 -5.06
CA VAL A 273 -24.45 7.34 -3.71
C VAL A 273 -25.77 8.10 -3.60
N GLN A 274 -26.04 9.03 -4.52
CA GLN A 274 -27.29 9.80 -4.56
C GLN A 274 -28.53 8.89 -4.60
N LYS A 275 -28.50 7.87 -5.47
CA LYS A 275 -29.60 6.90 -5.58
C LYS A 275 -29.84 6.14 -4.27
N ALA A 276 -28.78 5.71 -3.58
CA ALA A 276 -28.89 4.97 -2.33
C ALA A 276 -29.37 5.85 -1.18
N LEU A 277 -28.91 7.10 -1.11
CA LEU A 277 -29.35 8.08 -0.11
C LEU A 277 -30.83 8.48 -0.31
N ALA A 278 -31.31 8.51 -1.55
CA ALA A 278 -32.73 8.78 -1.82
C ALA A 278 -33.68 7.69 -1.29
N GLN A 279 -33.18 6.50 -0.99
CA GLN A 279 -33.97 5.33 -0.59
C GLN A 279 -34.21 5.21 0.92
N SER A 280 -33.48 5.95 1.75
CA SER A 280 -33.64 5.90 3.21
C SER A 280 -33.83 7.31 3.79
N ASP A 281 -34.48 7.38 4.95
CA ASP A 281 -34.63 8.63 5.70
C ASP A 281 -33.34 9.06 6.36
N ARG A 282 -32.49 8.09 6.71
CA ARG A 282 -31.22 8.30 7.41
C ARG A 282 -30.13 7.50 6.73
N SER A 283 -28.95 8.09 6.63
CA SER A 283 -27.83 7.44 5.96
C SER A 283 -26.49 7.83 6.55
N TRP A 284 -25.56 6.88 6.43
CA TRP A 284 -24.20 7.00 6.93
C TRP A 284 -23.25 6.78 5.77
N VAL A 285 -22.48 7.79 5.40
CA VAL A 285 -21.45 7.66 4.35
C VAL A 285 -20.07 7.67 5.00
N VAL A 286 -19.41 6.52 5.00
CA VAL A 286 -18.06 6.33 5.53
C VAL A 286 -17.04 6.65 4.45
N TYR A 287 -16.12 7.54 4.79
CA TYR A 287 -15.16 8.15 3.90
C TYR A 287 -13.75 8.03 4.50
N SER A 288 -12.88 7.27 3.85
CA SER A 288 -11.50 6.99 4.28
C SER A 288 -10.47 7.89 3.58
N ILE A 289 -9.18 7.73 3.89
CA ILE A 289 -8.10 8.38 3.11
C ILE A 289 -8.02 7.87 1.69
N PHE A 290 -8.62 6.71 1.39
CA PHE A 290 -8.58 6.14 0.05
C PHE A 290 -9.74 6.60 -0.83
N SER A 291 -10.82 7.10 -0.24
CA SER A 291 -12.00 7.59 -0.98
C SER A 291 -11.65 8.74 -1.96
N PRO A 292 -10.80 9.75 -1.64
CA PRO A 292 -10.42 10.80 -2.59
C PRO A 292 -9.65 10.34 -3.83
N TYR A 293 -9.06 9.15 -3.81
CA TYR A 293 -8.33 8.61 -4.97
C TYR A 293 -9.26 8.05 -6.05
N LEU A 294 -10.55 7.89 -5.75
CA LEU A 294 -11.56 7.61 -6.76
C LEU A 294 -11.83 8.87 -7.60
N PRO A 295 -12.12 8.72 -8.91
CA PRO A 295 -12.43 9.84 -9.79
C PRO A 295 -13.52 10.78 -9.23
N GLU A 296 -14.57 10.22 -8.62
CA GLU A 296 -15.71 10.97 -8.08
C GLU A 296 -15.68 11.14 -6.54
N GLY A 297 -14.70 10.58 -5.84
CA GLY A 297 -14.66 10.63 -4.36
C GLY A 297 -14.70 12.06 -3.80
N ARG A 298 -13.93 12.96 -4.41
CA ARG A 298 -13.95 14.39 -4.05
C ARG A 298 -15.30 15.06 -4.32
N GLN A 299 -15.98 14.66 -5.40
CA GLN A 299 -17.30 15.19 -5.75
C GLN A 299 -18.36 14.71 -4.73
N ILE A 300 -18.30 13.44 -4.32
CA ILE A 300 -19.16 12.88 -3.28
C ILE A 300 -19.02 13.66 -1.97
N LYS A 301 -17.79 13.94 -1.55
CA LYS A 301 -17.53 14.73 -0.34
C LYS A 301 -18.12 16.14 -0.42
N VAL A 302 -17.90 16.85 -1.53
CA VAL A 302 -18.43 18.21 -1.74
C VAL A 302 -19.96 18.18 -1.73
N TRP A 303 -20.55 17.27 -2.49
CA TRP A 303 -22.00 17.12 -2.58
C TRP A 303 -22.63 16.81 -1.22
N LEU A 304 -22.06 15.90 -0.41
CA LEU A 304 -22.55 15.61 0.94
C LEU A 304 -22.58 16.86 1.84
N SER A 305 -21.55 17.70 1.76
CA SER A 305 -21.50 18.97 2.50
C SER A 305 -22.55 19.97 1.99
N GLU A 306 -22.76 20.06 0.68
CA GLU A 306 -23.83 20.90 0.10
C GLU A 306 -25.24 20.43 0.49
N GLN A 307 -25.42 19.13 0.70
CA GLN A 307 -26.67 18.55 1.21
C GLN A 307 -26.86 18.71 2.73
N GLY A 308 -25.93 19.39 3.42
CA GLY A 308 -26.03 19.61 4.87
C GLY A 308 -25.74 18.37 5.72
N ALA A 309 -25.06 17.35 5.17
CA ALA A 309 -24.64 16.20 5.95
C ALA A 309 -23.63 16.61 7.04
N ILE A 310 -23.79 16.08 8.26
CA ILE A 310 -22.89 16.37 9.38
C ILE A 310 -21.68 15.46 9.32
N ARG A 311 -20.48 16.05 9.32
CA ARG A 311 -19.22 15.30 9.27
C ARG A 311 -18.72 14.94 10.67
N LEU A 312 -18.62 13.65 10.95
CA LEU A 312 -18.09 13.07 12.18
C LEU A 312 -16.70 12.47 11.92
N VAL A 313 -15.64 13.05 12.49
CA VAL A 313 -14.27 12.50 12.33
C VAL A 313 -14.02 11.51 13.44
N LEU A 314 -14.24 10.22 13.17
CA LEU A 314 -14.02 9.16 14.17
C LEU A 314 -12.54 8.80 14.30
N HIS A 315 -11.76 9.03 13.25
CA HIS A 315 -10.32 8.77 13.20
C HIS A 315 -9.69 9.75 12.22
N HIS A 316 -8.40 10.07 12.36
CA HIS A 316 -7.75 11.11 11.54
C HIS A 316 -7.86 10.86 10.03
N ASP A 317 -7.97 9.57 9.68
CA ASP A 317 -8.08 9.06 8.32
C ASP A 317 -9.49 8.60 7.92
N ILE A 318 -10.47 8.62 8.85
CA ILE A 318 -11.85 8.19 8.55
C ILE A 318 -12.87 9.19 9.09
N ALA A 319 -13.72 9.67 8.18
CA ALA A 319 -14.89 10.46 8.51
C ALA A 319 -16.17 9.68 8.18
N VAL A 320 -17.20 9.86 9.00
CA VAL A 320 -18.56 9.40 8.74
C VAL A 320 -19.44 10.62 8.53
N TYR A 321 -20.09 10.69 7.39
CA TYR A 321 -21.09 11.71 7.08
C TYR A 321 -22.46 11.18 7.48
N TYR A 322 -23.11 11.87 8.40
CA TYR A 322 -24.48 11.60 8.81
C TYR A 322 -25.43 12.47 7.99
N TYR A 323 -26.30 11.84 7.22
CA TYR A 323 -27.25 12.49 6.31
C TYR A 323 -28.68 12.07 6.65
N GLY A 324 -29.60 13.04 6.67
CA GLY A 324 -31.03 12.78 6.80
C GLY A 324 -31.80 13.39 5.63
N ARG A 325 -32.68 12.60 5.03
CA ARG A 325 -33.53 13.02 3.91
C ARG A 325 -34.57 14.02 4.44
N ASN A 326 -34.54 15.24 3.90
CA ASN A 326 -35.38 16.37 4.33
C ASN A 326 -35.12 16.87 5.76
N ALA A 327 -34.04 16.44 6.40
CA ALA A 327 -33.63 16.97 7.70
C ALA A 327 -32.71 18.18 7.50
N ASP A 328 -32.96 19.26 8.23
CA ASP A 328 -32.01 20.38 8.27
C ASP A 328 -30.80 20.03 9.16
N PRO A 329 -29.65 20.71 9.00
CA PRO A 329 -28.46 20.44 9.80
C PRO A 329 -28.67 20.55 11.32
N LEU A 330 -29.57 21.41 11.78
CA LEU A 330 -29.84 21.59 13.22
C LEU A 330 -30.59 20.39 13.80
N GLN A 331 -31.52 19.80 13.04
CA GLN A 331 -32.20 18.56 13.40
C GLN A 331 -31.20 17.40 13.50
N LEU A 332 -30.32 17.26 12.52
CA LEU A 332 -29.28 16.23 12.54
C LEU A 332 -28.34 16.39 13.74
N LEU A 333 -27.92 17.62 14.04
CA LEU A 333 -27.10 17.92 15.22
C LEU A 333 -27.83 17.65 16.53
N ALA A 334 -29.15 17.85 16.59
CA ALA A 334 -29.95 17.48 17.75
C ALA A 334 -30.04 15.97 17.94
N GLU A 335 -30.19 15.20 16.86
CA GLU A 335 -30.16 13.74 16.91
C GLU A 335 -28.81 13.20 17.38
N ILE A 336 -27.70 13.77 16.89
CA ILE A 336 -26.34 13.35 17.24
C ILE A 336 -26.07 13.46 18.75
N ARG A 337 -26.75 14.35 19.48
CA ARG A 337 -26.61 14.45 20.95
C ARG A 337 -27.05 13.18 21.68
N ASN A 338 -27.87 12.36 21.05
CA ASN A 338 -28.32 11.08 21.59
C ASN A 338 -27.44 9.90 21.15
N PHE A 339 -26.41 10.15 20.34
CA PHE A 339 -25.52 9.09 19.89
C PHE A 339 -24.59 8.65 21.02
N ALA A 340 -24.30 7.35 21.05
CA ALA A 340 -23.22 6.81 21.85
C ALA A 340 -21.88 7.13 21.16
N LEU A 341 -21.36 8.33 21.44
CA LEU A 341 -20.08 8.81 20.89
C LEU A 341 -18.91 8.07 21.57
N PRO A 342 -17.90 7.59 20.82
CA PRO A 342 -16.67 7.12 21.42
C PRO A 342 -15.92 8.26 22.12
N VAL A 343 -15.15 7.91 23.14
CA VAL A 343 -14.26 8.84 23.83
C VAL A 343 -13.05 9.09 22.93
N ASP A 344 -13.18 10.06 22.03
CA ASP A 344 -12.15 10.44 21.07
C ASP A 344 -12.12 11.96 20.87
N HIS A 345 -10.94 12.54 21.03
CA HIS A 345 -10.76 13.99 20.97
C HIS A 345 -11.00 14.58 19.57
N GLN A 346 -10.71 13.82 18.50
CA GLN A 346 -10.88 14.26 17.12
C GLN A 346 -12.36 14.31 16.75
N LEU A 347 -13.13 13.34 17.22
CA LEU A 347 -14.59 13.33 17.10
C LEU A 347 -15.18 14.55 17.77
N TYR A 348 -14.85 14.80 19.04
CA TYR A 348 -15.34 15.98 19.75
C TYR A 348 -14.93 17.29 19.06
N ALA A 349 -13.69 17.43 18.64
CA ALA A 349 -13.25 18.61 17.89
C ALA A 349 -13.98 18.76 16.54
N SER A 350 -14.33 17.66 15.86
CA SER A 350 -15.15 17.71 14.64
C SER A 350 -16.56 18.20 14.92
N LEU A 351 -17.22 17.64 15.93
CA LEU A 351 -18.55 18.08 16.37
C LEU A 351 -18.58 19.55 16.80
N ALA A 352 -17.53 20.02 17.49
CA ALA A 352 -17.40 21.42 17.84
C ALA A 352 -17.40 22.34 16.61
N ARG A 353 -16.69 21.94 15.54
CA ARG A 353 -16.65 22.68 14.28
C ARG A 353 -17.98 22.69 13.53
N GLU A 354 -18.68 21.55 13.50
CA GLU A 354 -20.01 21.45 12.89
C GLU A 354 -21.05 22.28 13.67
N ASN A 355 -20.86 22.47 14.98
CA ASN A 355 -21.74 23.28 15.83
C ASN A 355 -21.34 24.76 15.93
N ARG A 356 -20.46 25.31 15.07
CA ARG A 356 -19.99 26.71 15.18
C ARG A 356 -21.10 27.77 15.22
N GLN A 357 -22.24 27.50 14.58
CA GLN A 357 -23.41 28.38 14.63
C GLN A 357 -24.13 28.37 15.99
N ASN A 358 -23.83 27.41 16.87
CA ASN A 358 -24.28 27.32 18.24
C ASN A 358 -23.06 27.30 19.20
N PRO A 359 -22.50 28.47 19.54
CA PRO A 359 -21.25 28.57 20.29
C PRO A 359 -21.26 27.84 21.63
N ALA A 360 -22.40 27.74 22.30
CA ALA A 360 -22.53 27.03 23.57
C ALA A 360 -22.25 25.52 23.41
N VAL A 361 -22.82 24.90 22.38
CA VAL A 361 -22.63 23.47 22.07
C VAL A 361 -21.23 23.22 21.53
N ALA A 362 -20.76 24.09 20.63
CA ALA A 362 -19.40 24.00 20.11
C ALA A 362 -18.36 24.07 21.24
N ARG A 363 -18.57 24.97 22.21
CA ARG A 363 -17.72 25.08 23.41
C ARG A 363 -17.71 23.80 24.23
N GLN A 364 -18.86 23.17 24.48
CA GLN A 364 -18.92 21.91 25.23
C GLN A 364 -18.08 20.82 24.56
N TYR A 365 -18.20 20.67 23.24
CA TYR A 365 -17.41 19.68 22.50
C TYR A 365 -15.90 20.01 22.47
N TYR A 366 -15.51 21.27 22.34
CA TYR A 366 -14.08 21.61 22.44
C TYR A 366 -13.52 21.35 23.84
N LEU A 367 -14.29 21.55 24.91
CA LEU A 367 -13.85 21.20 26.26
C LEU A 367 -13.62 19.69 26.40
N LEU A 368 -14.53 18.86 25.87
CA LEU A 368 -14.33 17.40 25.81
C LEU A 368 -13.11 17.01 24.96
N ALA A 369 -12.88 17.71 23.85
CA ALA A 369 -11.69 17.48 23.02
C ALA A 369 -10.38 17.83 23.76
N ILE A 370 -10.36 18.93 24.52
CA ILE A 370 -9.23 19.37 25.35
C ILE A 370 -8.95 18.37 26.48
N GLU A 371 -10.02 17.89 27.14
CA GLU A 371 -9.94 16.90 28.23
C GLU A 371 -9.34 15.57 27.75
N ASN A 372 -9.71 15.14 26.55
CA ASN A 372 -9.29 13.87 25.97
C ASN A 372 -8.09 13.98 25.01
N ALA A 373 -7.43 15.14 24.93
CA ALA A 373 -6.29 15.35 24.05
C ALA A 373 -5.07 14.49 24.48
N PRO A 374 -4.36 13.85 23.53
CA PRO A 374 -3.29 12.90 23.83
C PRO A 374 -2.01 13.56 24.36
N ASP A 375 -1.81 14.84 24.05
CA ASP A 375 -0.64 15.63 24.43
C ASP A 375 -0.98 17.13 24.58
N ASP A 376 -0.02 17.91 25.07
CA ASP A 376 -0.17 19.35 25.31
C ASP A 376 -0.26 20.18 24.02
N GLU A 377 0.32 19.71 22.92
CA GLU A 377 0.30 20.41 21.63
C GLU A 377 -1.13 20.38 21.08
N VAL A 378 -1.73 19.19 20.96
CA VAL A 378 -3.13 19.01 20.52
C VAL A 378 -4.10 19.73 21.46
N ARG A 379 -3.83 19.72 22.77
CA ARG A 379 -4.64 20.44 23.75
C ARG A 379 -4.59 21.95 23.54
N THR A 380 -3.42 22.48 23.21
CA THR A 380 -3.22 23.91 22.94
C THR A 380 -3.97 24.32 21.67
N ASP A 381 -3.88 23.53 20.60
CA ASP A 381 -4.61 23.76 19.36
C ASP A 381 -6.14 23.87 19.59
N TYR A 382 -6.70 23.00 20.42
CA TYR A 382 -8.12 23.05 20.76
C TYR A 382 -8.50 24.24 21.64
N ARG A 383 -7.61 24.70 22.51
CA ARG A 383 -7.84 25.94 23.29
C ARG A 383 -7.89 27.15 22.37
N VAL A 384 -6.95 27.27 21.44
CA VAL A 384 -6.96 28.34 20.43
C VAL A 384 -8.26 28.31 19.62
N ALA A 385 -8.69 27.12 19.18
CA ALA A 385 -9.94 26.97 18.44
C ALA A 385 -11.19 27.30 19.27
N LEU A 386 -11.17 27.02 20.58
CA LEU A 386 -12.23 27.37 21.52
C LEU A 386 -12.28 28.89 21.79
N GLU A 387 -11.13 29.53 21.97
CA GLU A 387 -11.03 30.98 22.17
C GLU A 387 -11.55 31.74 20.94
N ALA A 388 -11.29 31.23 19.74
CA ALA A 388 -11.82 31.79 18.48
C ALA A 388 -13.35 31.70 18.33
N LEU A 389 -14.07 31.01 19.22
CA LEU A 389 -15.54 31.03 19.26
C LEU A 389 -16.10 32.24 20.03
N GLN A 390 -15.27 33.00 20.74
CA GLN A 390 -15.70 34.20 21.45
C GLN A 390 -15.88 35.35 20.43
N PRO A 391 -17.04 36.03 20.43
CA PRO A 391 -17.38 37.07 19.45
C PRO A 391 -16.55 38.34 19.59
#